data_AF-A0A7W6RYU1-F1
#
_entry.id   AF-A0A7W6RYU1-F1
#
_cell.length_a   1.000
_cell.length_b   1.000
_cell.length_c   1.000
_cell.angle_alpha   90.00
_cell.angle_beta   90.00
_cell.angle_gamma   90.00
#
_symmetry.space_group_name_H-M   'P 1'
#
loop_
_entity.id
_entity.type
_entity.pdbx_description
1 polymer ?
#
loop_
_entity_poly.entity_id
_entity_poly.type
_entity_poly.pdbx_seq_one_letter_code
_entity_poly.pdbx_strand_id
1 'polypeptide(L)'
;MQRFAVGDSIAAVRAALGPPTVSRDLDNDSPWTMGASVVEYGFADPVLRLEGEPGGATAPPARAVQFVVDPGGRVLRLLRNPNAPGPESRRTLRGPAGPAHAVLVPPGATPLPPFPDQER
;
A
#
# COMPACT_ATOMS: atom_id res chain seq x y z
N MET A 1 -17.30 4.25 -1.09
CA MET A 1 -15.95 3.66 -1.31
C MET A 1 -14.96 4.81 -1.33
N GLN A 2 -13.81 4.62 -0.68
CA GLN A 2 -12.74 5.61 -0.69
C GLN A 2 -11.64 5.16 -1.66
N ARG A 3 -11.12 6.09 -2.43
CA ARG A 3 -10.14 5.83 -3.50
C ARG A 3 -8.84 6.55 -3.16
N PHE A 4 -7.73 5.83 -3.25
CA PHE A 4 -6.39 6.38 -3.08
C PHE A 4 -5.54 6.03 -4.29
N ALA A 5 -4.85 7.00 -4.86
CA ALA A 5 -4.14 6.87 -6.13
C ALA A 5 -2.69 7.34 -6.04
N VAL A 6 -1.92 6.97 -7.06
CA VAL A 6 -0.65 7.61 -7.34
C VAL A 6 -0.87 9.12 -7.55
N GLY A 7 -0.06 9.94 -6.89
CA GLY A 7 -0.16 11.40 -6.85
C GLY A 7 -0.90 11.94 -5.62
N ASP A 8 -1.66 11.11 -4.89
CA ASP A 8 -2.33 11.54 -3.66
C ASP A 8 -1.34 11.80 -2.53
N SER A 9 -1.76 12.57 -1.53
CA SER A 9 -0.97 12.78 -0.31
C SER A 9 -1.19 11.64 0.68
N ILE A 10 -0.09 11.12 1.25
CA ILE A 10 -0.16 10.13 2.33
C ILE A 10 -0.88 10.69 3.58
N ALA A 11 -0.90 12.01 3.76
CA ALA A 11 -1.64 12.64 4.86
C ALA A 11 -3.16 12.43 4.70
N ALA A 12 -3.67 12.50 3.48
CA ALA A 12 -5.08 12.21 3.19
C ALA A 12 -5.41 10.74 3.43
N VAL A 13 -4.49 9.82 3.07
CA VAL A 13 -4.61 8.39 3.37
C VAL A 13 -4.67 8.16 4.89
N ARG A 14 -3.77 8.79 5.65
CA ARG A 14 -3.73 8.69 7.13
C ARG A 14 -4.95 9.28 7.80
N ALA A 15 -5.46 10.41 7.32
CA ALA A 15 -6.68 11.01 7.84
C ALA A 15 -7.90 10.10 7.66
N ALA A 16 -7.89 9.29 6.59
CA ALA A 16 -8.97 8.39 6.26
C ALA A 16 -8.88 7.01 6.92
N LEU A 17 -7.68 6.42 6.94
CA LEU A 17 -7.45 5.05 7.39
C LEU A 17 -6.84 4.97 8.79
N GLY A 18 -6.46 6.10 9.38
CA GLY A 18 -5.74 6.15 10.63
C GLY A 18 -4.24 5.85 10.49
N PRO A 19 -3.57 5.48 11.59
CA PRO A 19 -2.16 5.15 11.55
C PRO A 19 -1.91 3.90 10.69
N PRO A 20 -0.80 3.85 9.95
CA PRO A 20 -0.46 2.69 9.15
C PRO A 20 -0.08 1.50 10.02
N THR A 21 -0.22 0.31 9.46
CA THR A 21 0.21 -0.94 10.08
C THR A 21 1.74 -1.02 10.16
N VAL A 22 2.43 -0.55 9.13
CA VAL A 22 3.90 -0.43 9.08
C VAL A 22 4.28 0.87 8.37
N SER A 23 5.30 1.56 8.86
CA SER A 23 5.93 2.69 8.17
C SER A 23 7.43 2.53 8.28
N ARG A 24 8.14 2.55 7.16
CA ARG A 24 9.61 2.47 7.13
C ARG A 24 10.18 3.32 6.02
N ASP A 25 11.34 3.90 6.27
CA ASP A 25 12.07 4.59 5.23
C ASP A 25 12.74 3.58 4.29
N LEU A 26 12.90 3.97 3.03
CA LEU A 26 13.63 3.21 2.04
C LEU A 26 15.05 3.75 1.99
N ASP A 27 15.97 2.96 2.53
CA ASP A 27 17.40 3.12 2.26
C ASP A 27 17.65 2.66 0.82
N ASN A 28 17.67 3.60 -0.14
CA ASN A 28 17.97 3.31 -1.53
C ASN A 28 18.95 4.33 -2.09
N ASP A 29 20.02 3.85 -2.73
CA ASP A 29 21.02 4.64 -3.43
C ASP A 29 20.50 5.28 -4.73
N SER A 30 19.26 4.99 -5.14
CA SER A 30 18.66 5.58 -6.34
C SER A 30 18.16 7.00 -6.03
N PRO A 31 18.62 8.04 -6.75
CA PRO A 31 18.23 9.43 -6.49
C PRO A 31 16.72 9.66 -6.64
N TRP A 32 16.02 8.83 -7.41
CA TRP A 32 14.57 8.90 -7.62
C TRP A 32 13.74 8.38 -6.44
N THR A 33 14.37 7.68 -5.49
CA THR A 33 13.71 7.11 -4.30
C THR A 33 14.43 7.48 -3.01
N MET A 34 15.39 8.40 -3.08
CA MET A 34 16.17 8.84 -1.93
C MET A 34 15.24 9.58 -0.94
N GLY A 35 15.20 9.12 0.31
CA GLY A 35 14.30 9.65 1.34
C GLY A 35 12.83 9.26 1.14
N ALA A 36 12.53 8.34 0.22
CA ALA A 36 11.19 7.78 0.10
C ALA A 36 10.89 6.83 1.27
N SER A 37 9.62 6.61 1.55
CA SER A 37 9.17 5.68 2.60
C SER A 37 8.14 4.70 2.05
N VAL A 38 8.06 3.52 2.65
CA VAL A 38 6.96 2.56 2.44
C VAL A 38 6.03 2.63 3.63
N VAL A 39 4.75 2.86 3.33
CA VAL A 39 3.66 2.90 4.31
C VAL A 39 2.68 1.77 3.97
N GLU A 40 2.50 0.82 4.87
CA GLU A 40 1.61 -0.32 4.68
C GLU A 40 0.34 -0.18 5.51
N TYR A 41 -0.79 -0.50 4.91
CA TYR A 41 -2.08 -0.66 5.57
C TYR A 41 -2.56 -2.09 5.40
N GLY A 42 -2.72 -2.79 6.51
CA GLY A 42 -3.38 -4.10 6.60
C GLY A 42 -4.85 -3.96 7.01
N PHE A 43 -5.66 -4.93 6.62
CA PHE A 43 -7.08 -5.01 6.89
C PHE A 43 -7.43 -6.43 7.35
N ALA A 44 -8.39 -6.53 8.27
CA ALA A 44 -8.83 -7.83 8.81
C ALA A 44 -9.38 -8.75 7.71
N ASP A 45 -10.15 -8.18 6.79
CA ASP A 45 -10.78 -8.87 5.67
C ASP A 45 -10.11 -8.50 4.33
N PRO A 46 -10.10 -9.40 3.34
CA PRO A 46 -9.63 -9.07 2.01
C PRO A 46 -10.68 -8.19 1.33
N VAL A 47 -10.52 -6.87 1.44
CA VAL A 47 -11.52 -5.89 0.97
C VAL A 47 -11.00 -4.93 -0.09
N LEU A 48 -9.69 -4.85 -0.27
CA LEU A 48 -9.06 -3.90 -1.18
C LEU A 48 -9.19 -4.32 -2.64
N ARG A 49 -9.56 -3.38 -3.50
CA ARG A 49 -9.60 -3.56 -4.97
C ARG A 49 -8.67 -2.56 -5.65
N LEU A 50 -8.06 -2.93 -6.77
CA LEU A 50 -7.19 -2.03 -7.54
C LEU A 50 -7.89 -1.57 -8.81
N GLU A 51 -7.72 -0.29 -9.14
CA GLU A 51 -8.13 0.25 -10.44
C GLU A 51 -7.04 -0.01 -11.50
N GLY A 52 -7.45 -0.48 -12.68
CA GLY A 52 -6.56 -0.63 -13.84
C GLY A 52 -5.94 -2.01 -14.04
N GLU A 53 -6.29 -3.02 -13.24
CA GLU A 53 -5.87 -4.41 -13.52
C GLU A 53 -6.65 -4.96 -14.75
N PRO A 54 -5.97 -5.41 -15.83
CA PRO A 54 -6.57 -6.10 -16.96
C PRO A 54 -7.05 -7.45 -16.46
N GLY A 55 -8.29 -7.46 -16.00
CA GLY A 55 -8.83 -8.56 -15.25
C GLY A 55 -10.17 -8.26 -14.59
N GLY A 56 -10.62 -7.00 -14.52
CA GLY A 56 -12.01 -6.61 -14.24
C GLY A 56 -12.75 -7.55 -13.28
N ALA A 57 -12.82 -7.21 -11.99
CA ALA A 57 -13.47 -8.00 -10.94
C ALA A 57 -12.89 -9.42 -10.63
N THR A 58 -12.01 -10.00 -11.44
CA THR A 58 -11.44 -11.35 -11.19
C THR A 58 -10.25 -11.39 -10.24
N ALA A 59 -9.52 -10.28 -10.06
CA ALA A 59 -8.47 -10.23 -9.05
C ALA A 59 -9.13 -10.34 -7.66
N PRO A 60 -8.75 -11.34 -6.84
CA PRO A 60 -9.31 -11.48 -5.49
C PRO A 60 -9.02 -10.20 -4.72
N PRO A 61 -9.84 -9.77 -3.76
CA PRO A 61 -9.53 -8.61 -2.97
C PRO A 61 -8.28 -8.85 -2.09
N ALA A 62 -7.56 -7.78 -1.74
CA ALA A 62 -6.34 -7.87 -0.94
C ALA A 62 -6.59 -7.48 0.52
N ARG A 63 -5.78 -8.04 1.43
CA ARG A 63 -5.75 -7.64 2.85
C ARG A 63 -4.76 -6.51 3.14
N ALA A 64 -3.79 -6.28 2.27
CA ALA A 64 -2.80 -5.24 2.51
C ALA A 64 -2.42 -4.49 1.23
N VAL A 65 -2.13 -3.20 1.41
CA VAL A 65 -1.59 -2.30 0.38
C VAL A 65 -0.41 -1.54 0.95
N GLN A 66 0.64 -1.43 0.15
CA GLN A 66 1.82 -0.61 0.42
C GLN A 66 1.80 0.62 -0.49
N PHE A 67 1.95 1.79 0.13
CA PHE A 67 2.17 3.06 -0.53
C PHE A 67 3.67 3.35 -0.50
N VAL A 68 4.28 3.51 -1.67
CA VAL A 68 5.62 4.10 -1.77
C VAL A 68 5.43 5.61 -1.86
N VAL A 69 6.04 6.35 -0.95
CA VAL A 69 5.80 7.77 -0.75
C VAL A 69 7.12 8.53 -0.91
N ASP A 70 7.10 9.66 -1.61
CA ASP A 70 8.27 10.55 -1.71
C ASP A 70 8.52 11.31 -0.39
N PRO A 71 9.68 11.99 -0.23
CA PRO A 71 9.96 12.78 0.96
C PRO A 71 8.95 13.91 1.23
N GLY A 72 8.24 14.36 0.19
CA GLY A 72 7.18 15.38 0.28
C GLY A 72 5.81 14.80 0.67
N GLY A 73 5.72 13.49 0.92
CA GLY A 73 4.48 12.83 1.31
C GLY A 73 3.55 12.49 0.15
N ARG A 74 4.00 12.50 -1.11
CA ARG A 74 3.19 12.10 -2.27
C ARG A 74 3.35 10.62 -2.58
N VAL A 75 2.24 9.96 -2.87
CA VAL A 75 2.23 8.55 -3.29
C VAL A 75 2.82 8.43 -4.69
N LEU A 76 3.96 7.76 -4.79
CA LEU A 76 4.62 7.45 -6.05
C LEU A 76 4.10 6.15 -6.66
N ARG A 77 3.82 5.15 -5.82
CA ARG A 77 3.42 3.80 -6.26
C ARG A 77 2.51 3.13 -5.24
N LEU A 78 1.68 2.22 -5.74
CA LEU A 78 0.84 1.33 -4.95
C LEU A 78 1.28 -0.11 -5.23
N LEU A 79 1.52 -0.87 -4.18
CA LEU A 79 1.88 -2.28 -4.27
C LEU A 79 0.86 -3.11 -3.49
N ARG A 80 0.41 -4.19 -4.12
CA ARG A 80 -0.44 -5.18 -3.47
C ARG A 80 0.44 -6.21 -2.78
N ASN A 81 0.12 -6.53 -1.54
CA ASN A 81 0.63 -7.74 -0.91
C ASN A 81 -0.51 -8.78 -0.82
N PRO A 82 -0.62 -9.71 -1.79
CA PRO A 82 -1.69 -10.69 -1.78
C PRO A 82 -1.55 -11.76 -0.69
N ASN A 83 -0.37 -11.96 -0.07
CA ASN A 83 -0.03 -13.20 0.66
C ASN A 83 0.75 -13.07 1.99
N ALA A 84 0.84 -11.94 2.69
CA ALA A 84 1.65 -11.91 3.93
C ALA A 84 1.08 -12.85 5.03
N PRO A 85 1.86 -13.83 5.52
CA PRO A 85 3.03 -13.54 6.37
C PRO A 85 4.36 -14.19 5.92
N GLY A 86 5.49 -13.50 6.16
CA GLY A 86 6.87 -14.01 6.01
C GLY A 86 7.85 -13.07 5.27
N PRO A 87 9.16 -13.09 5.62
CA PRO A 87 10.18 -12.13 5.17
C PRO A 87 10.51 -12.17 3.66
N GLU A 88 9.98 -13.14 2.90
CA GLU A 88 10.22 -13.29 1.46
C GLU A 88 9.29 -12.46 0.56
N SER A 89 8.38 -11.65 1.14
CA SER A 89 7.32 -10.97 0.38
C SER A 89 7.74 -9.63 -0.28
N ARG A 90 9.03 -9.25 -0.24
CA ARG A 90 9.58 -8.04 -0.90
C ARG A 90 9.94 -8.26 -2.38
N ARG A 91 9.26 -9.15 -3.10
CA ARG A 91 9.33 -9.12 -4.57
C ARG A 91 8.48 -7.96 -5.05
N THR A 92 9.09 -7.03 -5.76
CA THR A 92 8.44 -5.97 -6.54
C THR A 92 7.44 -6.63 -7.49
N LEU A 93 6.22 -6.88 -7.03
CA LEU A 93 5.16 -7.47 -7.83
C LEU A 93 4.69 -6.40 -8.81
N ARG A 94 5.34 -6.33 -9.97
CA ARG A 94 4.66 -5.90 -11.18
C ARG A 94 3.53 -6.90 -11.39
N GLY A 95 2.29 -6.46 -11.22
CA GLY A 95 1.16 -7.24 -11.71
C GLY A 95 1.32 -7.48 -13.22
N PRO A 96 0.63 -8.49 -13.79
CA PRO A 96 0.59 -8.69 -15.25
C PRO A 96 0.03 -7.48 -16.01
N ALA A 97 -0.55 -6.52 -15.27
CA ALA A 97 -1.14 -5.24 -15.67
C ALA A 97 -0.18 -4.07 -15.93
N GLY A 98 1.01 -4.09 -15.33
CA GLY A 98 1.73 -2.85 -15.00
C GLY A 98 1.47 -2.38 -13.56
N PRO A 99 1.95 -1.19 -13.16
CA PRO A 99 1.76 -0.68 -11.80
C PRO A 99 0.30 -0.30 -11.57
N ALA A 100 -0.25 -0.68 -10.41
CA ALA A 100 -1.58 -0.22 -10.01
C ALA A 100 -1.57 1.31 -9.82
N HIS A 101 -2.59 1.98 -10.37
CA HIS A 101 -2.70 3.44 -10.30
C HIS A 101 -3.61 3.92 -9.16
N ALA A 102 -4.50 3.07 -8.67
CA ALA A 102 -5.36 3.35 -7.52
C ALA A 102 -5.78 2.09 -6.74
N VAL A 103 -6.10 2.28 -5.47
CA VAL A 103 -6.73 1.30 -4.58
C VAL A 103 -8.07 1.84 -4.07
N LEU A 104 -9.06 0.97 -4.01
CA LEU A 104 -10.39 1.22 -3.48
C LEU A 104 -10.56 0.49 -2.15
N VAL A 105 -10.95 1.26 -1.13
CA VAL A 105 -11.25 0.78 0.22
C VAL A 105 -12.76 0.93 0.47
N PRO A 106 -13.49 -0.15 0.76
CA PRO A 106 -14.91 -0.06 1.04
C PRO A 106 -15.18 0.59 2.42
N PRO A 107 -16.32 1.27 2.56
CA PRO A 107 -16.75 1.77 3.86
C PRO A 107 -16.98 0.57 4.81
N GLY A 108 -16.45 0.64 6.02
CA GLY A 108 -16.49 -0.46 6.99
C GLY A 108 -15.34 -1.46 6.90
N ALA A 109 -14.36 -1.24 5.99
CA ALA A 109 -13.09 -1.94 6.07
C ALA A 109 -12.40 -1.62 7.40
N THR A 110 -12.03 -2.65 8.16
CA THR A 110 -11.38 -2.49 9.47
C THR A 110 -9.85 -2.51 9.29
N PRO A 111 -9.15 -1.38 9.46
CA PRO A 111 -7.69 -1.35 9.41
C PRO A 111 -7.13 -2.13 10.60
N LEU A 112 -6.04 -2.85 10.37
CA LEU A 112 -5.26 -3.48 11.44
C LEU A 112 -4.45 -2.42 12.17
N PRO A 113 -4.29 -2.56 13.51
CA PRO A 113 -3.45 -1.63 14.28
C PRO A 113 -2.00 -1.68 13.79
N PRO A 114 -1.18 -0.66 14.11
CA PRO A 114 0.27 -0.72 13.93
C PRO A 114 0.81 -2.02 14.52
N PHE A 115 1.66 -2.73 13.77
CA PHE A 115 2.41 -3.81 14.40
C PHE A 115 3.33 -3.16 15.44
N PRO A 116 3.37 -3.68 16.69
CA PRO A 116 4.40 -3.24 17.61
C PRO A 116 5.74 -3.47 16.92
N ASP A 117 6.57 -2.43 16.92
CA ASP A 117 7.93 -2.48 16.39
C ASP A 117 8.52 -3.82 16.81
N GLN A 118 8.76 -4.71 15.85
CA GLN A 118 9.54 -5.90 16.15
C GLN A 118 10.95 -5.36 16.30
N GLU A 119 11.26 -4.92 17.52
CA GLU A 119 12.60 -4.51 17.96
C GLU A 119 13.59 -5.50 17.36
N ARG A 120 14.39 -5.01 16.40
CA ARG A 120 15.43 -5.78 15.76
C ARG A 120 16.76 -5.08 15.95
#